data_AF-A0A357KZS8-F1
#
_entry.id   AF-A0A357KZS8-F1
#
_cell.length_a   1.000
_cell.length_b   1.000
_cell.length_c   1.000
_cell.angle_alpha   90.00
_cell.angle_beta   90.00
_cell.angle_gamma   90.00
#
_symmetry.space_group_name_H-M   'P 1'
#
loop_
_entity.id
_entity.type
_entity.pdbx_description
1 polymer ?
#
loop_
_entity_poly.entity_id
_entity_poly.type
_entity_poly.pdbx_seq_one_letter_code
_entity_poly.pdbx_strand_id
1 'polypeptide(L)'
;MTKALDSALLFAALRRFTAGLLLLLAAGMAAPAAAQDDAPQAAKRIGVISILGDLLYDDRVGLTVFGNKLQRHDVSAWGLDDAWEGMIEAALPGAIDAEIVPLTIDRALLRAAYPTAEDEDGWLAQYRTPKFKRITGALQTIARDNRLDLIILLASDATDLAGTNQYLESFGAYRSGKRGPAWFYIVAQLHLIDGAAGEPTRSKWLETATREKTQFARWPSQRVPDELLDRRFDEYADEEKAALAERFKAMPDTAFAPTLTKLFAPKK
;
A
#
# COMPACT_ATOMS: atom_id res chain seq x y z
N MET A 1 -43.03 63.49 17.31
CA MET A 1 -42.46 64.43 16.33
C MET A 1 -41.31 63.73 15.63
N THR A 2 -41.63 62.98 14.57
CA THR A 2 -41.35 63.34 13.17
C THR A 2 -39.86 63.46 12.83
N LYS A 3 -39.34 62.43 12.15
CA LYS A 3 -38.53 62.59 10.93
C LYS A 3 -38.54 61.28 10.14
N ALA A 4 -39.52 61.19 9.25
CA ALA A 4 -39.45 60.35 8.07
C ALA A 4 -38.30 60.87 7.22
N LEU A 5 -37.26 60.07 7.05
CA LEU A 5 -36.13 60.36 6.17
C LEU A 5 -36.29 59.52 4.89
N ASP A 6 -36.52 60.28 3.83
CA ASP A 6 -36.56 59.95 2.41
C ASP A 6 -35.90 58.63 1.99
N SER A 7 -36.73 57.62 1.77
CA SER A 7 -36.42 56.40 1.03
C SER A 7 -36.30 56.62 -0.49
N ALA A 8 -36.63 57.81 -1.00
CA ALA A 8 -36.63 58.11 -2.43
C ALA A 8 -35.23 58.34 -3.04
N LEU A 9 -34.25 58.81 -2.24
CA LEU A 9 -32.90 59.08 -2.73
C LEU A 9 -32.00 57.84 -2.80
N LEU A 10 -32.30 56.80 -2.00
CA LEU A 10 -31.51 55.56 -1.98
C LEU A 10 -31.74 54.71 -3.24
N PHE A 11 -32.94 54.77 -3.83
CA PHE A 11 -33.27 54.00 -5.04
C PHE A 11 -32.72 54.58 -6.35
N ALA A 12 -32.42 55.89 -6.38
CA ALA A 12 -31.87 56.53 -7.58
C ALA A 12 -30.36 56.28 -7.76
N ALA A 13 -29.61 56.07 -6.68
CA ALA A 13 -28.18 55.75 -6.72
C ALA A 13 -27.91 54.28 -7.10
N LEU A 14 -28.80 53.35 -6.71
CA LEU A 14 -28.61 51.91 -6.97
C LEU A 14 -28.87 51.52 -8.43
N ARG A 15 -29.64 52.32 -9.17
CA ARG A 15 -30.00 52.07 -10.59
C ARG A 15 -28.93 52.48 -11.60
N ARG A 16 -27.99 53.34 -11.21
CA ARG A 16 -26.89 53.78 -12.11
C ARG A 16 -25.66 52.88 -12.04
N PHE A 17 -25.55 52.03 -11.01
CA PHE A 17 -24.46 51.05 -10.91
C PHE A 17 -24.73 49.74 -11.66
N THR A 18 -26.00 49.44 -11.98
CA THR A 18 -26.38 48.17 -12.62
C THR A 18 -26.22 48.18 -14.15
N ALA A 19 -26.12 49.36 -14.78
CA ALA A 19 -25.99 49.47 -16.24
C ALA A 19 -24.53 49.48 -16.74
N GLY A 20 -23.55 49.73 -15.86
CA GLY A 20 -22.12 49.74 -16.22
C GLY A 20 -21.41 48.39 -16.11
N LEU A 21 -21.97 47.44 -15.34
CA LEU A 21 -21.33 46.15 -15.06
C LEU A 21 -21.67 45.05 -16.10
N LEU A 22 -22.64 45.30 -16.99
CA LEU A 22 -23.11 44.33 -17.98
C LEU A 22 -22.41 44.41 -19.35
N LEU A 23 -21.55 45.43 -19.57
CA LEU A 23 -20.84 45.64 -20.84
C LEU A 23 -19.35 45.23 -20.81
N LEU A 24 -18.83 44.79 -19.65
CA LEU A 24 -17.49 44.23 -19.51
C LEU A 24 -17.45 42.68 -19.54
N LEU A 25 -18.60 42.04 -19.76
CA LEU A 25 -18.74 40.57 -19.80
C LEU A 25 -18.73 39.97 -21.22
N ALA A 26 -18.50 40.77 -22.27
CA ALA A 26 -18.63 40.34 -23.66
C ALA A 26 -17.30 40.24 -24.45
N ALA A 27 -16.15 40.33 -23.79
CA ALA A 27 -14.84 40.22 -24.44
C ALA A 27 -13.97 39.19 -23.73
N GLY A 28 -14.23 37.90 -23.98
CA GLY A 28 -13.42 36.84 -23.39
C GLY A 28 -13.90 35.41 -23.60
N MET A 29 -14.72 35.11 -24.61
CA MET A 29 -14.94 33.72 -25.05
C MET A 29 -14.10 33.43 -26.29
N ALA A 30 -12.79 33.61 -26.18
CA ALA A 30 -11.89 32.83 -27.03
C ALA A 30 -11.92 31.42 -26.44
N ALA A 31 -12.67 30.52 -27.10
CA ALA A 31 -12.59 29.10 -26.81
C ALA A 31 -11.10 28.72 -26.83
N PRO A 32 -10.54 28.12 -25.75
CA PRO A 32 -9.19 27.60 -25.82
C PRO A 32 -9.20 26.59 -26.97
N ALA A 33 -8.50 26.91 -28.04
CA ALA A 33 -8.17 25.94 -29.06
C ALA A 33 -7.56 24.76 -28.31
N ALA A 34 -8.21 23.61 -28.40
CA ALA A 34 -7.67 22.37 -27.88
C ALA A 34 -6.35 22.13 -28.62
N ALA A 35 -5.25 22.56 -28.01
CA ALA A 35 -3.94 22.07 -28.34
C ALA A 35 -3.98 20.59 -27.98
N GLN A 36 -4.39 19.77 -28.94
CA GLN A 36 -3.99 18.37 -28.97
C GLN A 36 -2.48 18.39 -29.21
N ASP A 37 -1.74 18.56 -28.13
CA ASP A 37 -0.38 18.04 -28.04
C ASP A 37 -0.52 16.51 -28.15
N ASP A 38 -0.66 16.02 -29.39
CA ASP A 38 -0.42 14.62 -29.77
C ASP A 38 1.10 14.35 -29.78
N ALA A 39 1.85 15.00 -28.88
CA ALA A 39 3.14 14.47 -28.48
C ALA A 39 2.83 13.14 -27.80
N PRO A 40 3.38 12.01 -28.27
CA PRO A 40 3.17 10.74 -27.61
C PRO A 40 3.54 10.94 -26.14
N GLN A 41 2.55 10.83 -25.24
CA GLN A 41 2.80 10.92 -23.80
C GLN A 41 3.86 9.88 -23.52
N ALA A 42 5.05 10.34 -23.11
CA ALA A 42 6.15 9.44 -22.82
C ALA A 42 5.65 8.38 -21.84
N ALA A 43 5.97 7.11 -22.13
CA ALA A 43 5.59 5.99 -21.28
C ALA A 43 6.02 6.30 -19.84
N LYS A 44 5.12 6.03 -18.88
CA LYS A 44 5.40 6.32 -17.48
C LYS A 44 6.61 5.52 -17.02
N ARG A 45 7.53 6.15 -16.30
CA ARG A 45 8.70 5.49 -15.70
C ARG A 45 8.33 5.03 -14.30
N ILE A 46 8.39 3.72 -14.06
CA ILE A 46 7.95 3.10 -12.80
C ILE A 46 9.12 2.38 -12.15
N GLY A 47 9.34 2.65 -10.87
CA GLY A 47 10.22 1.86 -10.02
C GLY A 47 9.42 0.97 -9.07
N VAL A 48 9.93 -0.21 -8.75
CA VAL A 48 9.32 -1.14 -7.80
C VAL A 48 10.22 -1.25 -6.56
N ILE A 49 9.60 -1.24 -5.38
CA ILE A 49 10.28 -1.38 -4.10
C ILE A 49 9.46 -2.33 -3.24
N SER A 50 10.11 -3.28 -2.57
CA SER A 50 9.54 -4.08 -1.49
C SER A 50 10.26 -3.77 -0.18
N ILE A 51 9.49 -3.63 0.89
CA ILE A 51 9.99 -3.44 2.27
C ILE A 51 9.29 -4.41 3.24
N LEU A 52 8.91 -5.57 2.73
CA LEU A 52 8.10 -6.57 3.42
C LEU A 52 8.98 -7.69 3.98
N GLY A 53 10.04 -8.06 3.27
CA GLY A 53 10.68 -9.37 3.32
C GLY A 53 11.72 -9.60 4.41
N ASP A 54 11.98 -8.65 5.29
CA ASP A 54 13.07 -8.78 6.28
C ASP A 54 12.66 -9.41 7.60
N LEU A 55 11.38 -9.31 7.98
CA LEU A 55 10.90 -9.78 9.28
C LEU A 55 9.79 -10.80 9.11
N LEU A 56 10.09 -12.03 9.50
CA LEU A 56 9.11 -13.10 9.61
C LEU A 56 8.38 -13.00 10.95
N TYR A 57 7.05 -13.00 10.90
CA TYR A 57 6.19 -12.95 12.09
C TYR A 57 5.72 -14.36 12.43
N ASP A 58 6.15 -14.89 13.58
CA ASP A 58 5.71 -16.19 14.10
C ASP A 58 4.61 -15.93 15.15
N ASP A 59 3.34 -15.97 14.71
CA ASP A 59 2.18 -15.77 15.57
C ASP A 59 1.44 -17.09 15.82
N ARG A 60 1.51 -17.55 17.06
CA ARG A 60 0.95 -18.83 17.50
C ARG A 60 -0.18 -18.61 18.46
N VAL A 61 -1.35 -18.34 17.90
CA VAL A 61 -2.53 -18.04 18.71
C VAL A 61 -3.21 -19.31 19.22
N GLY A 62 -3.38 -19.41 20.53
CA GLY A 62 -4.18 -20.47 21.16
C GLY A 62 -3.42 -21.70 21.65
N LEU A 63 -2.07 -21.67 21.72
CA LEU A 63 -1.29 -22.72 22.39
C LEU A 63 -1.14 -22.49 23.91
N THR A 64 -1.24 -21.25 24.39
CA THR A 64 -1.19 -20.93 25.83
C THR A 64 -2.23 -19.89 26.24
N VAL A 65 -2.93 -20.12 27.35
CA VAL A 65 -3.98 -19.22 27.88
C VAL A 65 -3.39 -17.91 28.46
N PHE A 66 -2.07 -17.77 28.49
CA PHE A 66 -1.35 -16.67 29.17
C PHE A 66 -0.18 -16.07 28.37
N GLY A 67 -0.10 -16.28 27.05
CA GLY A 67 0.94 -15.64 26.28
C GLY A 67 0.91 -15.98 24.80
N ASN A 68 0.05 -15.29 24.05
CA ASN A 68 0.32 -15.07 22.62
C ASN A 68 1.62 -14.28 22.56
N LYS A 69 2.74 -14.95 22.28
CA LYS A 69 4.03 -14.30 22.07
C LYS A 69 4.23 -14.15 20.58
N LEU A 70 4.04 -12.94 20.08
CA LEU A 70 4.51 -12.58 18.75
C LEU A 70 6.05 -12.60 18.77
N GLN A 71 6.65 -13.52 18.01
CA GLN A 71 8.09 -13.51 17.77
C GLN A 71 8.37 -12.95 16.38
N ARG A 72 9.42 -12.13 16.27
CA ARG A 72 9.90 -11.58 15.01
C ARG A 72 11.28 -12.14 14.75
N HIS A 73 11.51 -12.62 13.53
CA HIS A 73 12.78 -13.19 13.12
C HIS A 73 13.34 -12.40 11.95
N ASP A 74 14.59 -11.96 12.06
CA ASP A 74 15.31 -11.36 10.93
C ASP A 74 15.59 -12.46 9.89
N VAL A 75 15.05 -12.25 8.70
CA VAL A 75 15.17 -13.11 7.54
C VAL A 75 15.59 -12.31 6.31
N SER A 76 16.19 -11.14 6.50
CA SER A 76 16.67 -10.27 5.41
C SER A 76 17.62 -11.00 4.45
N ALA A 77 18.41 -11.94 4.97
CA ALA A 77 19.28 -12.82 4.20
C ALA A 77 18.55 -13.76 3.22
N TRP A 78 17.23 -13.94 3.33
CA TRP A 78 16.45 -14.76 2.40
C TRP A 78 16.25 -14.10 1.04
N GLY A 79 16.45 -12.79 0.92
CA GLY A 79 16.29 -12.05 -0.33
C GLY A 79 14.84 -12.04 -0.84
N LEU A 80 13.86 -12.01 0.07
CA LEU A 80 12.44 -12.03 -0.30
C LEU A 80 12.02 -10.77 -1.05
N ASP A 81 12.50 -9.59 -0.63
CA ASP A 81 12.14 -8.32 -1.27
C ASP A 81 12.58 -8.29 -2.73
N ASP A 82 13.83 -8.66 -3.04
CA ASP A 82 14.33 -8.70 -4.42
C ASP A 82 13.55 -9.71 -5.27
N ALA A 83 13.19 -10.87 -4.70
CA ALA A 83 12.39 -11.87 -5.40
C ALA A 83 10.99 -11.34 -5.74
N TRP A 84 10.32 -10.69 -4.79
CA TRP A 84 8.98 -10.14 -4.99
C TRP A 84 8.97 -8.91 -5.89
N GLU A 85 9.99 -8.05 -5.83
CA GLU A 85 10.21 -6.95 -6.78
C GLU A 85 10.27 -7.49 -8.21
N GLY A 86 11.11 -8.51 -8.46
CA GLY A 86 11.21 -9.13 -9.79
C GLY A 86 9.90 -9.74 -10.28
N MET A 87 9.08 -10.31 -9.38
CA MET A 87 7.76 -10.83 -9.74
C MET A 87 6.75 -9.72 -10.08
N ILE A 88 6.77 -8.60 -9.34
CA ILE A 88 5.95 -7.42 -9.64
C ILE A 88 6.36 -6.82 -10.98
N GLU A 89 7.66 -6.66 -11.21
CA GLU A 89 8.22 -6.16 -12.48
C GLU A 89 7.81 -7.04 -13.66
N ALA A 90 7.89 -8.37 -13.52
CA ALA A 90 7.45 -9.30 -14.55
C ALA A 90 5.94 -9.22 -14.84
N ALA A 91 5.12 -8.88 -13.84
CA ALA A 91 3.66 -8.78 -13.97
C ALA A 91 3.20 -7.40 -14.49
N LEU A 92 4.03 -6.36 -14.38
CA LEU A 92 3.67 -4.98 -14.74
C LEU A 92 3.23 -4.75 -16.19
N PRO A 93 3.89 -5.35 -17.22
CA PRO A 93 3.51 -5.16 -18.61
C PRO A 93 2.07 -5.62 -18.92
N GLY A 94 1.51 -6.52 -18.10
CA GLY A 94 0.11 -6.95 -18.22
C GLY A 94 -0.90 -5.97 -17.63
N ALA A 95 -0.45 -4.97 -16.87
CA ALA A 95 -1.30 -4.02 -16.15
C ALA A 95 -1.22 -2.58 -16.68
N ILE A 96 -0.05 -2.16 -17.19
CA ILE A 96 0.19 -0.80 -17.69
C ILE A 96 1.31 -0.80 -18.73
N ASP A 97 1.22 0.11 -19.71
CA ASP A 97 2.33 0.44 -20.62
C ASP A 97 3.26 1.46 -19.95
N ALA A 98 4.42 0.98 -19.50
CA ALA A 98 5.37 1.74 -18.70
C ALA A 98 6.81 1.25 -18.90
N GLU A 99 7.77 2.16 -18.80
CA GLU A 99 9.19 1.82 -18.68
C GLU A 99 9.48 1.43 -17.23
N ILE A 100 9.87 0.18 -17.00
CA ILE A 100 10.30 -0.30 -15.68
C ILE A 100 11.76 0.11 -15.49
N VAL A 101 12.03 0.83 -14.41
CA VAL A 101 13.36 1.31 -14.05
C VAL A 101 13.87 0.49 -12.86
N PRO A 102 14.90 -0.36 -13.04
CA PRO A 102 15.50 -1.11 -11.94
C PRO A 102 16.05 -0.16 -10.87
N LEU A 103 15.77 -0.46 -9.61
CA LEU A 103 16.21 0.34 -8.49
C LEU A 103 17.25 -0.39 -7.66
N THR A 104 18.23 0.36 -7.15
CA THR A 104 19.16 -0.10 -6.12
C THR A 104 19.15 0.92 -5.02
N ILE A 105 18.46 0.60 -3.92
CA ILE A 105 18.22 1.53 -2.82
C ILE A 105 18.53 0.89 -1.47
N ASP A 106 18.93 1.71 -0.51
CA ASP A 106 18.94 1.30 0.89
C ASP A 106 17.50 1.37 1.45
N ARG A 107 16.92 0.20 1.68
CA ARG A 107 15.55 0.05 2.20
C ARG A 107 15.41 0.45 3.66
N ALA A 108 16.51 0.59 4.41
CA ALA A 108 16.46 0.90 5.84
C ALA A 108 15.67 2.18 6.16
N LEU A 109 15.82 3.22 5.35
CA LEU A 109 15.08 4.47 5.52
C LEU A 109 13.57 4.32 5.25
N LEU A 110 13.19 3.46 4.31
CA LEU A 110 11.79 3.23 3.98
C LEU A 110 11.07 2.39 5.05
N ARG A 111 11.80 1.56 5.78
CA ARG A 111 11.27 0.80 6.92
C ARG A 111 10.84 1.70 8.07
N ALA A 112 11.35 2.94 8.17
CA ALA A 112 10.87 3.93 9.13
C ALA A 112 9.39 4.34 8.92
N ALA A 113 8.77 3.93 7.82
CA ALA A 113 7.33 4.07 7.62
C ALA A 113 6.52 3.28 8.66
N TYR A 114 7.04 2.15 9.16
CA TYR A 114 6.29 1.35 10.12
C TYR A 114 6.35 1.94 11.52
N PRO A 115 5.25 1.86 12.28
CA PRO A 115 5.28 2.18 13.69
C PRO A 115 6.20 1.19 14.43
N THR A 116 7.01 1.73 15.32
CA THR A 116 7.83 0.98 16.27
C THR A 116 6.99 0.67 17.53
N ALA A 117 7.46 -0.26 18.36
CA ALA A 117 6.79 -0.55 19.64
C ALA A 117 6.73 0.67 20.59
N GLU A 118 7.58 1.68 20.35
CA GLU A 118 7.63 2.94 21.12
C GLU A 118 6.64 3.99 20.59
N ASP A 119 6.14 3.82 19.35
CA ASP A 119 5.19 4.76 18.73
C ASP A 119 3.75 4.57 19.22
N GLU A 120 3.48 3.55 20.03
CA GLU A 120 2.14 3.05 20.27
C GLU A 120 1.79 3.01 21.78
N ASP A 121 1.20 4.09 22.28
CA ASP A 121 0.50 4.10 23.56
C ASP A 121 -0.83 3.30 23.44
N GLY A 122 -0.86 2.08 23.98
CA GLY A 122 -2.09 1.32 24.23
C GLY A 122 -2.69 0.53 23.04
N TRP A 123 -4.00 0.26 23.10
CA TRP A 123 -4.78 -0.63 22.20
C TRP A 123 -4.70 -0.26 20.70
N LEU A 124 -4.17 0.91 20.36
CA LEU A 124 -3.94 1.34 18.97
C LEU A 124 -2.71 0.70 18.32
N ALA A 125 -1.91 -0.05 19.09
CA ALA A 125 -0.76 -0.80 18.61
C ALA A 125 -1.09 -1.88 17.54
N GLN A 126 -2.38 -2.15 17.38
CA GLN A 126 -2.92 -3.09 16.42
C GLN A 126 -3.03 -2.55 14.99
N TYR A 127 -2.81 -1.25 14.75
CA TYR A 127 -2.95 -0.62 13.43
C TYR A 127 -1.59 -0.30 12.80
N ARG A 128 -0.83 -1.34 12.48
CA ARG A 128 0.52 -1.27 11.89
C ARG A 128 0.53 -1.02 10.39
N THR A 129 -0.23 -0.01 10.02
CA THR A 129 -0.27 0.54 8.66
C THR A 129 0.96 1.45 8.42
N PRO A 130 1.56 1.43 7.23
CA PRO A 130 2.66 2.33 6.90
C PRO A 130 2.29 3.81 7.09
N LYS A 131 3.07 4.54 7.89
CA LYS A 131 2.97 5.99 8.07
C LYS A 131 3.76 6.70 6.97
N PHE A 132 3.19 6.77 5.76
CA PHE A 132 3.84 7.33 4.57
C PHE A 132 4.48 8.71 4.77
N LYS A 133 3.89 9.57 5.59
CA LYS A 133 4.45 10.89 5.94
C LYS A 133 5.89 10.82 6.47
N ARG A 134 6.28 9.72 7.12
CA ARG A 134 7.66 9.51 7.63
C ARG A 134 8.67 9.28 6.51
N ILE A 135 8.22 8.77 5.36
CA ILE A 135 9.08 8.36 4.23
C ILE A 135 8.84 9.16 2.95
N THR A 136 7.91 10.12 2.95
CA THR A 136 7.60 10.97 1.78
C THR A 136 8.85 11.59 1.16
N GLY A 137 9.71 12.22 1.96
CA GLY A 137 10.95 12.85 1.45
C GLY A 137 11.95 11.85 0.86
N ALA A 138 12.01 10.63 1.41
CA ALA A 138 12.84 9.56 0.88
C ALA A 138 12.30 9.06 -0.47
N LEU A 139 10.98 8.86 -0.58
CA LEU A 139 10.32 8.46 -1.83
C LEU A 139 10.48 9.51 -2.94
N GLN A 140 10.33 10.80 -2.61
CA GLN A 140 10.58 11.91 -3.55
C GLN A 140 12.03 11.92 -4.03
N THR A 141 12.98 11.68 -3.13
CA THR A 141 14.40 11.60 -3.46
C THR A 141 14.68 10.44 -4.41
N ILE A 142 14.17 9.25 -4.10
CA ILE A 142 14.30 8.06 -4.96
C ILE A 142 13.70 8.33 -6.34
N ALA A 143 12.49 8.89 -6.40
CA ALA A 143 11.81 9.19 -7.65
C ALA A 143 12.60 10.20 -8.50
N ARG A 144 13.04 11.31 -7.90
CA ARG A 144 13.85 12.32 -8.59
C ARG A 144 15.15 11.75 -9.13
N ASP A 145 15.90 11.05 -8.29
CA ASP A 145 17.25 10.57 -8.62
C ASP A 145 17.21 9.50 -9.73
N ASN A 146 16.11 8.74 -9.83
CA ASN A 146 15.89 7.72 -10.86
C ASN A 146 14.95 8.16 -12.01
N ARG A 147 14.49 9.42 -11.97
CA ARG A 147 13.53 9.99 -12.95
C ARG A 147 12.25 9.15 -13.07
N LEU A 148 11.63 8.81 -11.95
CA LEU A 148 10.40 8.02 -11.89
C LEU A 148 9.17 8.93 -11.88
N ASP A 149 8.14 8.55 -12.63
CA ASP A 149 6.81 9.12 -12.50
C ASP A 149 6.05 8.50 -11.32
N LEU A 150 6.22 7.19 -11.13
CA LEU A 150 5.48 6.41 -10.15
C LEU A 150 6.42 5.44 -9.43
N ILE A 151 6.10 5.14 -8.18
CA ILE A 151 6.73 4.06 -7.41
C ILE A 151 5.63 3.08 -7.02
N ILE A 152 5.89 1.79 -7.21
CA ILE A 152 5.09 0.72 -6.59
C ILE A 152 5.83 0.27 -5.34
N LEU A 153 5.19 0.44 -4.19
CA LEU A 153 5.72 -0.04 -2.91
C LEU A 153 4.91 -1.24 -2.43
N LEU A 154 5.56 -2.40 -2.33
CA LEU A 154 5.05 -3.54 -1.58
C LEU A 154 5.40 -3.35 -0.10
N ALA A 155 4.36 -3.20 0.72
CA ALA A 155 4.50 -2.95 2.15
C ALA A 155 3.63 -3.91 2.96
N SER A 156 4.12 -4.28 4.14
CA SER A 156 3.36 -4.92 5.20
C SER A 156 2.12 -4.09 5.55
N ASP A 157 1.08 -4.80 5.92
CA ASP A 157 -0.09 -4.25 6.57
C ASP A 157 -0.58 -5.24 7.63
N ALA A 158 -1.58 -4.84 8.40
CA ALA A 158 -2.21 -5.67 9.41
C ALA A 158 -3.72 -5.77 9.17
N THR A 159 -4.29 -6.95 9.43
CA THR A 159 -5.73 -7.20 9.28
C THR A 159 -6.23 -8.03 10.46
N ASP A 160 -7.44 -7.76 10.91
CA ASP A 160 -8.10 -8.59 11.91
C ASP A 160 -8.47 -9.94 11.30
N LEU A 161 -8.42 -10.99 12.10
CA LEU A 161 -8.89 -12.31 11.72
C LEU A 161 -10.39 -12.41 12.06
N ALA A 162 -11.25 -12.28 11.05
CA ALA A 162 -12.70 -12.53 11.10
C ALA A 162 -13.44 -11.85 12.26
N GLY A 163 -13.13 -10.59 12.57
CA GLY A 163 -13.78 -9.85 13.66
C GLY A 163 -13.39 -10.34 15.06
N THR A 164 -12.30 -11.11 15.17
CA THR A 164 -11.68 -11.45 16.46
C THR A 164 -10.69 -10.36 16.89
N ASN A 165 -10.15 -10.48 18.10
CA ASN A 165 -9.06 -9.64 18.60
C ASN A 165 -7.66 -10.13 18.17
N GLN A 166 -7.59 -11.01 17.15
CA GLN A 166 -6.35 -11.54 16.61
C GLN A 166 -6.04 -10.85 15.29
N TYR A 167 -4.77 -10.55 15.05
CA TYR A 167 -4.31 -9.82 13.87
C TYR A 167 -3.25 -10.62 13.15
N LEU A 168 -3.34 -10.66 11.82
CA LEU A 168 -2.25 -11.11 10.96
C LEU A 168 -1.50 -9.89 10.46
N GLU A 169 -0.18 -9.95 10.52
CA GLU A 169 0.71 -8.85 10.14
C GLU A 169 1.79 -9.38 9.21
N SER A 170 2.11 -8.60 8.17
CA SER A 170 3.21 -8.92 7.26
C SER A 170 3.07 -10.35 6.71
N PHE A 171 4.13 -11.14 6.69
CA PHE A 171 4.11 -12.55 6.37
C PHE A 171 4.55 -13.40 7.57
N GLY A 172 4.03 -14.61 7.63
CA GLY A 172 4.20 -15.40 8.84
C GLY A 172 3.61 -16.79 8.79
N ALA A 173 3.66 -17.41 9.96
CA ALA A 173 2.97 -18.65 10.27
C ALA A 173 1.78 -18.36 11.20
N TYR A 174 0.67 -19.05 10.97
CA TYR A 174 -0.53 -18.96 11.80
C TYR A 174 -1.12 -20.35 12.04
N ARG A 175 -1.58 -20.59 13.26
CA ARG A 175 -2.38 -21.77 13.62
C ARG A 175 -3.57 -21.37 14.47
N SER A 176 -4.75 -21.91 14.15
CA SER A 176 -5.95 -21.72 14.96
C SER A 176 -6.02 -22.73 16.12
N GLY A 177 -5.45 -22.41 17.28
CA GLY A 177 -5.47 -23.29 18.45
C GLY A 177 -4.66 -24.60 18.27
N LYS A 178 -4.72 -25.50 19.25
CA LYS A 178 -3.82 -26.67 19.34
C LYS A 178 -4.00 -27.74 18.24
N ARG A 179 -5.14 -27.78 17.55
CA ARG A 179 -5.45 -28.79 16.50
C ARG A 179 -6.10 -28.17 15.27
N GLY A 180 -6.08 -26.83 15.17
CA GLY A 180 -6.60 -26.18 13.98
C GLY A 180 -5.57 -26.15 12.87
N PRO A 181 -6.03 -25.82 11.65
CA PRO A 181 -5.19 -25.81 10.48
C PRO A 181 -4.05 -24.80 10.64
N ALA A 182 -2.87 -25.22 10.19
CA ALA A 182 -1.67 -24.43 10.10
C ALA A 182 -1.52 -23.81 8.70
N TRP A 183 -1.11 -22.54 8.66
CA TRP A 183 -0.96 -21.76 7.44
C TRP A 183 0.33 -20.97 7.47
N PHE A 184 0.99 -20.89 6.31
CA PHE A 184 1.82 -19.72 6.01
C PHE A 184 0.98 -18.70 5.27
N TYR A 185 1.26 -17.41 5.47
CA TYR A 185 0.50 -16.32 4.88
C TYR A 185 1.38 -15.13 4.53
N ILE A 186 0.90 -14.29 3.62
CA ILE A 186 1.44 -12.96 3.30
C ILE A 186 0.28 -11.95 3.31
N VAL A 187 0.30 -11.02 4.25
CA VAL A 187 -0.61 -9.89 4.40
C VAL A 187 0.15 -8.62 4.05
N ALA A 188 -0.11 -8.10 2.86
CA ALA A 188 0.58 -6.95 2.32
C ALA A 188 -0.34 -6.12 1.42
N GLN A 189 0.08 -4.89 1.13
CA GLN A 189 -0.52 -4.04 0.11
C GLN A 189 0.50 -3.59 -0.92
N LEU A 190 0.03 -3.42 -2.16
CA LEU A 190 0.70 -2.63 -3.16
C LEU A 190 0.18 -1.19 -3.09
N HIS A 191 1.11 -0.25 -2.95
CA HIS A 191 0.84 1.18 -2.96
C HIS A 191 1.38 1.80 -4.24
N LEU A 192 0.52 2.51 -4.96
CA LEU A 192 0.93 3.32 -6.11
C LEU A 192 1.22 4.74 -5.63
N ILE A 193 2.49 5.12 -5.65
CA ILE A 193 3.01 6.37 -5.11
C ILE A 193 3.32 7.31 -6.28
N ASP A 194 2.86 8.56 -6.18
CA ASP A 194 3.25 9.60 -7.12
C ASP A 194 4.70 10.02 -6.84
N GLY A 195 5.57 9.94 -7.85
CA GLY A 195 7.00 10.20 -7.67
C GLY A 195 7.32 11.64 -7.23
N ALA A 196 6.53 12.62 -7.68
CA ALA A 196 6.75 14.02 -7.34
C ALA A 196 6.24 14.35 -5.93
N ALA A 197 5.08 13.82 -5.54
CA ALA A 197 4.50 14.04 -4.23
C ALA A 197 5.12 13.14 -3.14
N GLY A 198 5.61 11.95 -3.50
CA GLY A 198 6.04 10.92 -2.55
C GLY A 198 4.90 10.36 -1.70
N GLU A 199 3.66 10.48 -2.16
CA GLU A 199 2.47 10.05 -1.43
C GLU A 199 1.69 8.96 -2.19
N PRO A 200 1.05 8.02 -1.49
CA PRO A 200 0.22 7.00 -2.11
C PRO A 200 -1.04 7.63 -2.73
N THR A 201 -1.22 7.43 -4.03
CA THR A 201 -2.43 7.82 -4.75
C THR A 201 -3.50 6.73 -4.68
N ARG A 202 -3.08 5.47 -4.57
CA ARG A 202 -3.91 4.27 -4.50
C ARG A 202 -3.21 3.17 -3.73
N SER A 203 -4.00 2.31 -3.10
CA SER A 203 -3.51 1.09 -2.44
C SER A 203 -4.44 -0.08 -2.75
N LYS A 204 -3.88 -1.29 -2.86
CA LYS A 204 -4.63 -2.53 -3.00
C LYS A 204 -3.98 -3.62 -2.17
N TRP A 205 -4.81 -4.37 -1.44
CA TRP A 205 -4.41 -5.62 -0.81
C TRP A 205 -3.86 -6.60 -1.84
N LEU A 206 -2.77 -7.26 -1.48
CA LEU A 206 -2.26 -8.39 -2.23
C LEU A 206 -3.22 -9.56 -2.03
N GLU A 207 -4.00 -9.85 -3.07
CA GLU A 207 -5.08 -10.83 -3.01
C GLU A 207 -4.90 -11.92 -4.05
N THR A 208 -5.16 -13.17 -3.69
CA THR A 208 -5.25 -14.25 -4.68
C THR A 208 -6.60 -14.22 -5.38
N ALA A 209 -6.63 -14.69 -6.63
CA ALA A 209 -7.86 -14.78 -7.42
C ALA A 209 -8.69 -16.03 -7.07
N THR A 210 -8.86 -16.35 -5.78
CA THR A 210 -9.63 -17.51 -5.35
C THR A 210 -11.11 -17.21 -5.12
N ARG A 211 -11.94 -18.24 -5.33
CA ARG A 211 -13.39 -18.23 -5.02
C ARG A 211 -13.70 -18.81 -3.64
N GLU A 212 -12.68 -19.32 -2.95
CA GLU A 212 -12.86 -19.85 -1.60
C GLU A 212 -13.24 -18.75 -0.61
N LYS A 213 -14.16 -19.08 0.29
CA LYS A 213 -14.71 -18.13 1.27
C LYS A 213 -13.96 -18.12 2.60
N THR A 214 -12.80 -18.76 2.68
CA THR A 214 -11.98 -18.67 3.90
C THR A 214 -11.24 -17.33 3.89
N GLN A 215 -11.03 -16.75 5.07
CA GLN A 215 -10.34 -15.47 5.15
C GLN A 215 -8.89 -15.57 4.65
N PHE A 216 -8.22 -16.71 4.92
CA PHE A 216 -6.87 -17.00 4.42
C PHE A 216 -6.80 -17.10 2.90
N ALA A 217 -7.84 -17.62 2.27
CA ALA A 217 -7.87 -17.73 0.82
C ALA A 217 -7.76 -16.35 0.14
N ARG A 218 -8.24 -15.27 0.79
CA ARG A 218 -8.11 -13.91 0.26
C ARG A 218 -6.66 -13.51 -0.01
N TRP A 219 -5.71 -13.96 0.80
CA TRP A 219 -4.30 -13.58 0.73
C TRP A 219 -3.44 -14.71 0.18
N PRO A 220 -2.22 -14.43 -0.32
CA PRO A 220 -1.25 -15.48 -0.58
C PRO A 220 -1.04 -16.29 0.69
N SER A 221 -1.49 -17.54 0.68
CA SER A 221 -1.41 -18.43 1.82
C SER A 221 -1.28 -19.86 1.36
N GLN A 222 -0.64 -20.66 2.20
CA GLN A 222 -0.45 -22.08 1.95
C GLN A 222 -0.68 -22.86 3.23
N ARG A 223 -1.55 -23.87 3.16
CA ARG A 223 -1.73 -24.83 4.25
C ARG A 223 -0.46 -25.65 4.43
N VAL A 224 -0.07 -25.87 5.68
CA VAL A 224 1.12 -26.68 6.02
C VAL A 224 0.77 -27.81 6.97
N PRO A 225 1.62 -28.87 7.04
CA PRO A 225 1.47 -29.91 8.06
C PRO A 225 1.48 -29.28 9.46
N ASP A 226 0.59 -29.78 10.31
CA ASP A 226 0.40 -29.27 11.67
C ASP A 226 1.69 -29.37 12.50
N GLU A 227 2.48 -30.42 12.27
CA GLU A 227 3.72 -30.72 12.99
C GLU A 227 4.81 -29.66 12.75
N LEU A 228 4.73 -28.95 11.63
CA LEU A 228 5.70 -27.89 11.32
C LEU A 228 5.56 -26.74 12.31
N LEU A 229 4.31 -26.37 12.69
CA LEU A 229 4.05 -25.28 13.62
C LEU A 229 4.03 -25.70 15.10
N ASP A 230 4.33 -26.98 15.41
CA ASP A 230 4.51 -27.44 16.78
C ASP A 230 5.86 -27.02 17.39
N ARG A 231 6.88 -26.79 16.54
CA ARG A 231 8.23 -26.34 16.93
C ARG A 231 8.41 -24.86 16.67
N ARG A 232 9.15 -24.14 17.52
CA ARG A 232 9.44 -22.71 17.33
C ARG A 232 10.32 -22.48 16.09
N PHE A 233 10.21 -21.32 15.44
CA PHE A 233 11.02 -21.07 14.23
C PHE A 233 12.53 -21.13 14.50
N ASP A 234 12.99 -20.76 15.70
CA ASP A 234 14.39 -20.90 16.12
C ASP A 234 14.84 -22.37 16.27
N GLU A 235 13.90 -23.31 16.37
CA GLU A 235 14.15 -24.76 16.45
C GLU A 235 14.19 -25.45 15.07
N TYR A 236 13.92 -24.71 13.98
CA TYR A 236 14.01 -25.27 12.63
C TYR A 236 15.46 -25.45 12.22
N ALA A 237 15.76 -26.57 11.56
CA ALA A 237 17.05 -26.79 10.91
C ALA A 237 17.25 -25.80 9.75
N ASP A 238 18.49 -25.57 9.35
CA ASP A 238 18.81 -24.60 8.31
C ASP A 238 18.21 -25.01 6.95
N GLU A 239 18.14 -26.30 6.66
CA GLU A 239 17.46 -26.83 5.47
C GLU A 239 15.96 -26.55 5.49
N GLU A 240 15.33 -26.60 6.66
CA GLU A 240 13.90 -26.29 6.84
C GLU A 240 13.64 -24.79 6.64
N LYS A 241 14.53 -23.95 7.17
CA LYS A 241 14.48 -22.49 6.96
C LYS A 241 14.70 -22.12 5.49
N ALA A 242 15.63 -22.77 4.80
CA ALA A 242 15.86 -22.57 3.38
C ALA A 242 14.63 -22.99 2.54
N ALA A 243 14.04 -24.16 2.84
CA ALA A 243 12.82 -24.61 2.18
C ALA A 243 11.64 -23.65 2.43
N LEU A 244 11.56 -23.07 3.63
CA LEU A 244 10.57 -22.05 3.96
C LEU A 244 10.80 -20.74 3.21
N ALA A 245 12.05 -20.29 3.07
CA ALA A 245 12.39 -19.11 2.27
C ALA A 245 11.90 -19.26 0.82
N GLU A 246 12.23 -20.38 0.16
CA GLU A 246 11.78 -20.66 -1.21
C GLU A 246 10.25 -20.70 -1.33
N ARG A 247 9.57 -21.22 -0.31
CA ARG A 247 8.11 -21.21 -0.26
C ARG A 247 7.56 -19.79 -0.20
N PHE A 248 8.10 -18.92 0.64
CA PHE A 248 7.66 -17.51 0.72
C PHE A 248 7.97 -16.73 -0.55
N LYS A 249 9.08 -17.01 -1.24
CA LYS A 249 9.38 -16.41 -2.55
C LYS A 249 8.30 -16.74 -3.58
N ALA A 250 7.86 -17.99 -3.64
CA ALA A 250 6.89 -18.45 -4.65
C ALA A 250 5.44 -18.10 -4.32
N MET A 251 5.08 -17.94 -3.04
CA MET A 251 3.69 -17.83 -2.59
C MET A 251 2.84 -16.72 -3.25
N PRO A 252 3.35 -15.51 -3.53
CA PRO A 252 2.53 -14.44 -4.11
C PRO A 252 2.42 -14.47 -5.64
N ASP A 253 2.92 -15.49 -6.34
CA ASP A 253 3.01 -15.51 -7.81
C ASP A 253 1.68 -15.18 -8.52
N THR A 254 0.58 -15.75 -8.04
CA THR A 254 -0.76 -15.61 -8.60
C THR A 254 -1.49 -14.37 -8.11
N ALA A 255 -0.92 -13.63 -7.15
CA ALA A 255 -1.56 -12.47 -6.54
C ALA A 255 -1.11 -11.15 -7.17
N PHE A 256 0.12 -11.03 -7.67
CA PHE A 256 0.63 -9.75 -8.18
C PHE A 256 -0.12 -9.25 -9.40
N ALA A 257 -0.23 -10.06 -10.46
CA ALA A 257 -0.89 -9.66 -11.70
C ALA A 257 -2.33 -9.13 -11.49
N PRO A 258 -3.26 -9.87 -10.84
CA PRO A 258 -4.62 -9.37 -10.63
C PRO A 258 -4.65 -8.14 -9.69
N THR A 259 -3.74 -8.05 -8.73
CA THR A 259 -3.66 -6.89 -7.83
C THR A 259 -3.20 -5.64 -8.58
N LEU A 260 -2.19 -5.76 -9.44
CA LEU A 260 -1.71 -4.66 -10.30
C LEU A 260 -2.81 -4.19 -11.26
N THR A 261 -3.54 -5.11 -11.91
CA THR A 261 -4.68 -4.72 -12.76
C THR A 261 -5.70 -3.89 -11.97
N LYS A 262 -6.05 -4.29 -10.74
CA LYS A 262 -6.96 -3.53 -9.85
C LYS A 262 -6.37 -2.19 -9.41
N LEU A 263 -5.05 -2.11 -9.23
CA LEU A 263 -4.35 -0.90 -8.79
C LEU A 263 -4.41 0.20 -9.86
N PHE A 264 -4.20 -0.18 -11.13
CA PHE A 264 -4.22 0.73 -12.27
C PHE A 264 -5.62 0.95 -12.88
N ALA A 265 -6.61 0.10 -12.58
CA ALA A 265 -7.98 0.27 -13.06
C ALA A 265 -8.54 1.68 -12.77
N PRO A 266 -9.32 2.31 -13.67
CA PRO A 266 -9.91 3.62 -13.43
C PRO A 266 -10.74 3.64 -12.13
N LYS A 267 -10.74 4.78 -11.42
CA LYS A 267 -11.68 4.97 -10.31
C LYS A 267 -13.10 4.93 -10.89
N LYS A 268 -13.93 4.02 -10.38
CA LYS A 268 -15.36 3.99 -10.68
C LYS A 268 -16.08 5.11 -9.95
#